data_AF-A0A2S3ZET2-F1
#
_entry.id   AF-A0A2S3ZET2-F1
#
_cell.length_a   1.000
_cell.length_b   1.000
_cell.length_c   1.000
_cell.angle_alpha   90.00
_cell.angle_beta   90.00
_cell.angle_gamma   90.00
#
_symmetry.space_group_name_H-M   'P 1'
#
loop_
_entity.id
_entity.type
_entity.pdbx_description
1 polymer ?
#
loop_
_entity_poly.entity_id
_entity_poly.type
_entity_poly.pdbx_seq_one_letter_code
_entity_poly.pdbx_strand_id
1 'polypeptide(L)'
;MTNQSSIADIFAASRGDGLVDAAVDVARLGSCSVDYDKLTDAAVLSGQQTLARAQRELDTRKAWLAKTLAQRSRWELGQSGLAAQQGFLNPEGLIQKLTGTSKVESRKLVGVGRMLAEAEDAQAQAAATDAEAARRLLEGALDPDIPDGLDGVDGHGGVAPVVPLPAPMPWHAPISHAVTGGTLSIDAAHALRTGLGDIDTVVTGP
;
A
#
# COMPACT_ATOMS: atom_id res chain seq x y z
N MET A 1 13.02 29.14 16.01
CA MET A 1 12.24 28.78 14.81
C MET A 1 11.55 27.47 15.10
N THR A 2 10.29 27.57 15.54
CA THR A 2 9.48 26.49 16.11
C THR A 2 8.75 25.81 14.97
N ASN A 3 9.17 24.61 14.60
CA ASN A 3 8.42 23.75 13.67
C ASN A 3 8.36 22.35 14.26
N GLN A 4 7.66 22.27 15.40
CA GLN A 4 7.34 21.03 16.07
C GLN A 4 5.83 20.85 15.96
N SER A 5 5.33 20.73 14.73
CA SER A 5 4.00 20.14 14.53
C SER A 5 4.05 18.75 15.16
N SER A 6 3.23 18.54 16.20
CA SER A 6 3.12 17.26 16.87
C SER A 6 2.70 16.21 15.85
N ILE A 7 3.19 14.98 15.98
CA ILE A 7 2.77 13.86 15.13
C ILE A 7 1.24 13.71 15.12
N ALA A 8 0.59 14.11 16.22
CA ALA A 8 -0.86 14.11 16.39
C ALA A 8 -1.59 15.15 15.52
N ASP A 9 -0.96 16.28 15.20
CA ASP A 9 -1.56 17.35 14.38
C ASP A 9 -1.41 17.06 12.88
N ILE A 10 -0.37 16.31 12.48
CA ILE A 10 -0.07 15.98 11.08
C ILE A 10 -0.86 14.74 10.62
N PHE A 11 -1.09 13.78 11.51
CA PHE A 11 -1.65 12.47 11.18
C PHE A 11 -2.83 12.10 12.07
N ALA A 12 -3.79 13.00 12.24
CA ALA A 12 -5.05 12.65 12.91
C ALA A 12 -5.68 11.46 12.18
N ALA A 13 -6.01 10.39 12.92
CA ALA A 13 -6.68 9.23 12.34
C ALA A 13 -7.97 9.70 11.65
N SER A 14 -8.17 9.27 10.40
CA SER A 14 -9.39 9.61 9.69
C SER A 14 -10.57 8.96 10.42
N ARG A 15 -11.74 9.61 10.36
CA ARG A 15 -12.97 8.99 10.84
C ARG A 15 -13.19 7.69 10.04
N GLY A 16 -13.29 6.57 10.74
CA GLY A 16 -13.40 5.24 10.14
C GLY A 16 -12.06 4.60 9.76
N ASP A 17 -10.95 5.02 10.38
CA ASP A 17 -9.68 4.29 10.29
C ASP A 17 -9.88 2.87 10.88
N GLY A 18 -9.70 1.86 10.02
CA GLY A 18 -9.85 0.45 10.37
C GLY A 18 -9.00 -0.02 11.54
N LEU A 19 -7.84 0.62 11.80
CA LEU A 19 -7.03 0.31 12.98
C LEU A 19 -7.68 0.80 14.27
N VAL A 20 -8.26 2.00 14.26
CA VAL A 20 -8.94 2.55 15.43
C VAL A 20 -10.16 1.70 15.75
N ASP A 21 -10.95 1.37 14.74
CA ASP A 21 -12.13 0.52 14.89
C ASP A 21 -11.73 -0.88 15.42
N ALA A 22 -10.69 -1.49 14.85
CA ALA A 22 -10.19 -2.78 15.32
C ALA A 22 -9.64 -2.72 16.76
N ALA A 23 -8.97 -1.64 17.15
CA ALA A 23 -8.48 -1.45 18.51
C ALA A 23 -9.63 -1.30 19.51
N VAL A 24 -10.69 -0.57 19.13
CA VAL A 24 -11.92 -0.45 19.94
C VAL A 24 -12.59 -1.82 20.10
N ASP A 25 -12.66 -2.61 19.03
CA ASP A 25 -13.23 -3.97 19.09
C ASP A 25 -12.40 -4.91 19.97
N VAL A 26 -11.06 -4.85 19.90
CA VAL A 26 -10.18 -5.60 20.80
C VAL A 26 -10.38 -5.17 22.26
N ALA A 27 -10.49 -3.87 22.53
CA ALA A 27 -10.71 -3.36 23.89
C ALA A 27 -12.04 -3.87 24.50
N ARG A 28 -13.05 -4.16 23.67
CA ARG A 28 -14.35 -4.73 24.11
C ARG A 28 -14.26 -6.18 24.55
N LEU A 29 -13.20 -6.91 24.18
CA LEU A 29 -13.01 -8.31 24.59
C LEU A 29 -12.67 -8.45 26.08
N GLY A 30 -12.08 -7.41 26.68
CA GLY A 30 -11.68 -7.39 28.09
C GLY A 30 -10.22 -6.99 28.29
N SER A 31 -9.86 -6.74 29.55
CA SER A 31 -8.54 -6.22 29.92
C SER A 31 -7.74 -7.15 30.83
N CYS A 32 -8.32 -8.27 31.26
CA CYS A 32 -7.68 -9.24 32.12
C CYS A 32 -8.16 -10.67 31.83
N SER A 33 -7.39 -11.68 32.26
CA SER A 33 -7.68 -13.09 31.97
C SER A 33 -9.09 -13.52 32.35
N VAL A 34 -9.60 -13.04 33.49
CA VAL A 34 -10.92 -13.41 33.99
C VAL A 34 -12.08 -12.85 33.15
N ASP A 35 -11.85 -11.84 32.31
CA ASP A 35 -12.85 -11.39 31.33
C ASP A 35 -12.94 -12.37 30.16
N TYR A 36 -11.78 -12.86 29.70
CA TYR A 36 -11.69 -13.84 28.62
C TYR A 36 -12.25 -15.21 29.05
N ASP A 37 -12.09 -15.61 30.31
CA ASP A 37 -12.66 -16.85 30.86
C ASP A 37 -14.21 -16.86 30.84
N LYS A 38 -14.85 -15.68 30.73
CA LYS A 38 -16.32 -15.53 30.67
C LYS A 38 -16.86 -15.53 29.24
N LEU A 39 -16.00 -15.48 28.23
CA LEU A 39 -16.42 -15.46 26.84
C LEU A 39 -17.07 -16.80 26.47
N THR A 40 -18.13 -16.75 25.68
CA THR A 40 -18.68 -17.94 25.05
C THR A 40 -17.74 -18.46 23.96
N ASP A 41 -17.84 -19.73 23.60
CA ASP A 41 -17.02 -20.30 22.51
C ASP A 41 -17.12 -19.49 21.21
N ALA A 42 -18.34 -19.03 20.86
CA ALA A 42 -18.55 -18.17 19.70
C ALA A 42 -17.82 -16.83 19.83
N ALA A 43 -17.84 -16.22 21.01
CA ALA A 43 -17.15 -14.97 21.29
C ALA A 43 -15.62 -15.12 21.29
N VAL A 44 -15.09 -16.26 21.74
CA VAL A 44 -13.66 -16.60 21.65
C VAL A 44 -13.24 -16.68 20.18
N LEU A 45 -14.00 -17.39 19.34
CA LEU A 45 -13.69 -17.52 17.91
C LEU A 45 -13.75 -16.17 17.18
N SER A 46 -14.79 -15.36 17.40
CA SER A 46 -14.87 -14.01 16.81
C SER A 46 -13.80 -13.06 17.38
N GLY A 47 -13.43 -13.23 18.64
CA GLY A 47 -12.36 -12.48 19.29
C GLY A 47 -11.00 -12.76 18.66
N GLN A 48 -10.69 -14.03 18.34
CA GLN A 48 -9.48 -14.39 17.60
C GLN A 48 -9.42 -13.72 16.21
N GLN A 49 -10.55 -13.68 15.49
CA GLN A 49 -10.63 -12.99 14.20
C GLN A 49 -10.40 -11.47 14.34
N THR A 50 -10.96 -10.87 15.39
CA THR A 50 -10.81 -9.45 15.73
C THR A 50 -9.35 -9.09 16.02
N LEU A 51 -8.68 -9.90 16.85
CA LEU A 51 -7.25 -9.75 17.16
C LEU A 51 -6.38 -9.91 15.91
N ALA A 52 -6.67 -10.90 15.07
CA ALA A 52 -5.94 -11.10 13.81
C ALA A 52 -6.08 -9.91 12.85
N ARG A 53 -7.28 -9.31 12.76
CA ARG A 53 -7.51 -8.09 11.98
C ARG A 53 -6.70 -6.92 12.52
N ALA A 54 -6.78 -6.66 13.82
CA ALA A 54 -6.01 -5.58 14.47
C ALA A 54 -4.50 -5.76 14.25
N GLN A 55 -4.00 -6.99 14.33
CA GLN A 55 -2.59 -7.30 14.09
C GLN A 55 -2.17 -6.98 12.64
N ARG A 56 -2.99 -7.34 11.64
CA ARG A 56 -2.70 -7.03 10.22
C ARG A 56 -2.68 -5.53 9.95
N GLU A 57 -3.64 -4.78 10.49
CA GLU A 57 -3.68 -3.32 10.40
C GLU A 57 -2.43 -2.64 10.98
N LEU A 58 -1.94 -3.17 12.12
CA LEU A 58 -0.69 -2.71 12.72
C LEU A 58 0.53 -3.12 11.88
N ASP A 59 0.55 -4.34 11.35
CA ASP A 59 1.68 -4.84 10.59
C ASP A 59 1.85 -4.12 9.24
N THR A 60 0.77 -3.70 8.59
CA THR A 60 0.82 -2.82 7.41
C THR A 60 1.52 -1.50 7.76
N ARG A 61 1.18 -0.87 8.89
CA ARG A 61 1.85 0.36 9.35
C ARG A 61 3.32 0.13 9.72
N LYS A 62 3.64 -1.00 10.36
CA LYS A 62 5.04 -1.39 10.61
C LYS A 62 5.83 -1.51 9.31
N ALA A 63 5.24 -2.09 8.26
CA ALA A 63 5.88 -2.24 6.96
C ALA A 63 6.15 -0.88 6.30
N TRP A 64 5.19 0.04 6.30
CA TRP A 64 5.39 1.40 5.76
C TRP A 64 6.48 2.18 6.52
N LEU A 65 6.51 2.07 7.86
CA LEU A 65 7.54 2.73 8.66
C LEU A 65 8.93 2.10 8.41
N ALA A 66 9.02 0.77 8.32
CA ALA A 66 10.24 0.07 7.96
C ALA A 66 10.76 0.48 6.58
N LYS A 67 9.87 0.56 5.57
CA LYS A 67 10.20 1.08 4.23
C LYS A 67 10.75 2.50 4.29
N THR A 68 10.12 3.37 5.07
CA THR A 68 10.55 4.77 5.23
C THR A 68 11.94 4.85 5.89
N LEU A 69 12.17 4.05 6.94
CA LEU A 69 13.47 3.98 7.61
C LEU A 69 14.56 3.45 6.66
N ALA A 70 14.25 2.43 5.86
CA ALA A 70 15.16 1.93 4.83
C ALA A 70 15.47 2.99 3.77
N GLN A 71 14.47 3.73 3.27
CA GLN A 71 14.66 4.80 2.29
C GLN A 71 15.55 5.94 2.83
N ARG A 72 15.39 6.27 4.12
CA ARG A 72 16.22 7.26 4.82
C ARG A 72 17.58 6.74 5.25
N SER A 73 17.86 5.46 5.07
CA SER A 73 19.12 4.80 5.40
C SER A 73 19.81 4.21 4.18
N ARG A 74 19.42 4.67 2.98
CA ARG A 74 19.99 4.21 1.71
C ARG A 74 21.47 4.59 1.62
N TRP A 75 22.25 3.77 0.93
CA TRP A 75 23.71 3.86 0.89
C TRP A 75 24.20 5.18 0.26
N GLU A 76 23.41 5.77 -0.65
CA GLU A 76 23.68 7.05 -1.31
C GLU A 76 23.77 8.22 -0.33
N LEU A 77 23.22 8.07 0.89
CA LEU A 77 23.32 9.06 1.95
C LEU A 77 24.61 8.93 2.79
N GLY A 78 25.36 7.83 2.66
CA GLY A 78 26.55 7.56 3.46
C GLY A 78 26.33 7.76 4.96
N GLN A 79 27.19 8.55 5.61
CA GLN A 79 27.08 8.89 7.05
C GLN A 79 25.89 9.81 7.39
N SER A 80 25.25 10.40 6.38
CA SER A 80 24.01 11.17 6.57
C SER A 80 22.77 10.27 6.57
N GLY A 81 22.91 8.98 6.28
CA GLY A 81 21.82 8.00 6.36
C GLY A 81 21.37 7.79 7.81
N LEU A 82 20.06 7.65 8.02
CA LEU A 82 19.47 7.53 9.35
C LEU A 82 20.07 6.37 10.16
N ALA A 83 20.23 5.19 9.56
CA ALA A 83 20.90 4.07 10.24
C ALA A 83 22.34 4.38 10.65
N ALA A 84 23.12 5.01 9.76
CA ALA A 84 24.51 5.36 10.04
C ALA A 84 24.62 6.41 11.15
N GLN A 85 23.75 7.42 11.16
CA GLN A 85 23.66 8.42 12.23
C GLN A 85 23.32 7.79 13.60
N GLN A 86 22.63 6.65 13.60
CA GLN A 86 22.32 5.88 14.80
C GLN A 86 23.38 4.80 15.12
N GLY A 87 24.49 4.73 14.37
CA GLY A 87 25.58 3.77 14.59
C GLY A 87 25.35 2.37 14.02
N PHE A 88 24.38 2.20 13.11
CA PHE A 88 24.07 0.92 12.47
C PHE A 88 24.59 0.85 11.04
N LEU A 89 25.06 -0.33 10.64
CA LEU A 89 25.57 -0.59 9.28
C LEU A 89 24.45 -0.60 8.21
N ASN A 90 23.21 -0.91 8.60
CA ASN A 90 22.07 -1.01 7.70
C ASN A 90 20.75 -0.73 8.43
N PRO A 91 19.68 -0.35 7.69
CA PRO A 91 18.37 -0.10 8.27
C PRO A 91 17.78 -1.29 9.01
N GLU A 92 18.02 -2.53 8.56
CA GLU A 92 17.44 -3.72 9.20
C GLU A 92 18.02 -3.98 10.58
N GLY A 93 19.31 -3.69 10.79
CA GLY A 93 19.94 -3.75 12.10
C GLY A 93 19.37 -2.70 13.06
N LEU A 94 19.10 -1.49 12.57
CA LEU A 94 18.43 -0.46 13.36
C LEU A 94 17.00 -0.88 13.72
N ILE A 95 16.20 -1.36 12.75
CA ILE A 95 14.83 -1.84 12.98
C ILE A 95 14.84 -2.95 14.01
N GLN A 96 15.66 -3.99 13.82
CA GLN A 96 15.81 -5.11 14.75
C GLN A 96 16.09 -4.63 16.18
N LYS A 97 16.97 -3.65 16.35
CA LYS A 97 17.30 -3.11 17.68
C LYS A 97 16.12 -2.35 18.30
N LEU A 98 15.39 -1.56 17.52
CA LEU A 98 14.29 -0.73 18.00
C LEU A 98 13.02 -1.54 18.33
N THR A 99 12.72 -2.57 17.54
CA THR A 99 11.49 -3.36 17.66
C THR A 99 11.68 -4.66 18.45
N GLY A 100 12.92 -5.09 18.68
CA GLY A 100 13.23 -6.38 19.29
C GLY A 100 12.92 -7.59 18.39
N THR A 101 12.60 -7.37 17.11
CA THR A 101 12.28 -8.45 16.16
C THR A 101 13.53 -9.11 15.59
N SER A 102 13.36 -10.23 14.88
CA SER A 102 14.49 -10.86 14.19
C SER A 102 14.99 -10.03 13.00
N LYS A 103 16.23 -10.30 12.56
CA LYS A 103 16.77 -9.73 11.32
C LYS A 103 15.97 -10.15 10.08
N VAL A 104 15.44 -11.37 10.08
CA VAL A 104 14.57 -11.88 9.01
C VAL A 104 13.28 -11.07 8.96
N GLU A 105 12.66 -10.83 10.11
CA GLU A 105 11.47 -10.00 10.25
C GLU A 105 11.69 -8.57 9.74
N SER A 106 12.83 -7.98 10.11
CA SER A 106 13.18 -6.61 9.70
C SER A 106 13.31 -6.50 8.19
N ARG A 107 14.00 -7.45 7.54
CA ARG A 107 14.08 -7.52 6.06
C ARG A 107 12.71 -7.73 5.42
N LYS A 108 11.89 -8.60 6.01
CA LYS A 108 10.53 -8.89 5.53
C LYS A 108 9.70 -7.61 5.50
N LEU A 109 9.66 -6.87 6.62
CA LEU A 109 8.92 -5.61 6.75
C LEU A 109 9.41 -4.56 5.73
N VAL A 110 10.74 -4.39 5.58
CA VAL A 110 11.30 -3.47 4.58
C VAL A 110 10.88 -3.85 3.17
N GLY A 111 11.02 -5.14 2.81
CA GLY A 111 10.67 -5.61 1.48
C GLY A 111 9.18 -5.45 1.20
N VAL A 112 8.31 -5.90 2.12
CA VAL A 112 6.84 -5.78 1.93
C VAL A 112 6.43 -4.32 1.89
N GLY A 113 6.98 -3.46 2.76
CA GLY A 113 6.68 -2.04 2.71
C GLY A 113 7.10 -1.36 1.40
N ARG A 114 8.19 -1.80 0.75
CA ARG A 114 8.56 -1.33 -0.60
C ARG A 114 7.55 -1.77 -1.65
N MET A 115 7.19 -3.05 -1.67
CA MET A 115 6.17 -3.61 -2.56
C MET A 115 4.82 -2.87 -2.42
N LEU A 116 4.37 -2.58 -1.20
CA LEU A 116 3.14 -1.80 -0.98
C LEU A 116 3.23 -0.40 -1.60
N ALA A 117 4.36 0.29 -1.39
CA ALA A 117 4.57 1.62 -1.94
C ALA A 117 4.66 1.62 -3.48
N GLU A 118 5.32 0.62 -4.08
CA GLU A 118 5.40 0.46 -5.54
C GLU A 118 4.01 0.27 -6.16
N ALA A 119 3.15 -0.53 -5.53
CA ALA A 119 1.76 -0.70 -5.97
C ALA A 119 0.93 0.59 -5.85
N GLU A 120 1.10 1.35 -4.77
CA GLU A 120 0.45 2.65 -4.58
C GLU A 120 0.91 3.68 -5.62
N ASP A 121 2.22 3.77 -5.87
CA ASP A 121 2.80 4.66 -6.88
C ASP A 121 2.31 4.30 -8.29
N ALA A 122 2.26 3.00 -8.62
CA ALA A 122 1.73 2.53 -9.90
C ALA A 122 0.23 2.84 -10.07
N GLN A 123 -0.56 2.66 -9.01
CA GLN A 123 -1.98 2.99 -9.01
C GLN A 123 -2.21 4.50 -9.19
N ALA A 124 -1.42 5.34 -8.53
CA ALA A 124 -1.50 6.79 -8.69
C ALA A 124 -1.15 7.22 -10.13
N GLN A 125 -0.14 6.60 -10.73
CA GLN A 125 0.23 6.86 -12.12
C GLN A 125 -0.87 6.42 -13.09
N ALA A 126 -1.46 5.24 -12.89
CA ALA A 126 -2.58 4.76 -13.71
C ALA A 126 -3.81 5.70 -13.60
N ALA A 127 -4.15 6.13 -12.39
CA ALA A 127 -5.25 7.09 -12.20
C ALA A 127 -4.97 8.45 -12.88
N ALA A 128 -3.72 8.91 -12.88
CA ALA A 128 -3.35 10.14 -13.58
C ALA A 128 -3.45 9.98 -15.11
N THR A 129 -3.03 8.84 -15.67
CA THR A 129 -3.18 8.57 -17.10
C THR A 129 -4.65 8.46 -17.51
N ASP A 130 -5.48 7.83 -16.69
CA ASP A 130 -6.92 7.68 -16.95
C ASP A 130 -7.64 9.03 -16.88
N ALA A 131 -7.30 9.86 -15.88
CA ALA A 131 -7.84 11.21 -15.76
C ALA A 131 -7.45 12.10 -16.95
N GLU A 132 -6.22 11.98 -17.41
CA GLU A 132 -5.74 12.71 -18.57
C GLU A 132 -6.40 12.20 -19.88
N ALA A 133 -6.60 10.89 -20.02
CA ALA A 133 -7.36 10.31 -21.13
C ALA A 133 -8.80 10.82 -21.13
N ALA A 134 -9.47 10.84 -19.97
CA ALA A 134 -10.82 11.38 -19.83
C ALA A 134 -10.90 12.86 -20.19
N ARG A 135 -9.90 13.67 -19.82
CA ARG A 135 -9.80 15.08 -20.25
C ARG A 135 -9.70 15.22 -21.78
N ARG A 136 -8.85 14.43 -22.43
CA ARG A 136 -8.71 14.45 -23.90
C ARG A 136 -10.01 14.08 -24.61
N LEU A 137 -10.75 13.10 -24.09
CA LEU A 137 -12.06 12.73 -24.62
C LEU A 137 -13.08 13.86 -24.50
N LEU A 138 -13.06 14.60 -23.38
CA LEU A 138 -13.94 15.76 -23.18
C LEU A 138 -13.56 16.94 -24.09
N GLU A 139 -12.26 17.22 -24.25
CA GLU A 139 -11.78 18.30 -25.14
C GLU A 139 -12.11 18.01 -26.60
N GLY A 140 -11.91 16.77 -27.06
CA GLY A 140 -12.31 16.34 -28.40
C GLY A 140 -13.83 16.36 -28.64
N ALA A 141 -14.64 16.33 -27.58
CA ALA A 141 -16.11 16.46 -27.67
C ALA A 141 -16.59 17.93 -27.70
N LEU A 142 -15.71 18.89 -27.38
CA LEU A 142 -16.01 20.33 -27.36
C LEU A 142 -15.61 21.04 -28.66
N ASP A 143 -15.05 20.33 -29.65
CA ASP A 143 -14.73 20.90 -30.98
C ASP A 143 -16.03 21.17 -31.77
N PRO A 144 -16.44 22.44 -31.96
CA PRO A 144 -17.77 22.79 -32.47
C PRO A 144 -17.82 23.00 -33.99
N ASP A 145 -16.77 22.64 -34.75
CA ASP A 145 -16.81 22.63 -36.22
C ASP A 145 -17.58 21.40 -36.75
N ILE A 146 -18.85 21.29 -36.34
CA ILE A 146 -19.88 20.68 -37.18
C ILE A 146 -20.38 21.83 -38.07
N PRO A 147 -20.04 21.87 -39.37
CA PRO A 147 -20.66 22.85 -40.25
C PRO A 147 -22.16 22.56 -40.27
N ASP A 148 -22.94 23.56 -39.84
CA ASP A 148 -24.39 23.59 -39.94
C ASP A 148 -24.75 23.68 -41.43
N GLY A 149 -24.74 22.53 -42.09
CA GLY A 149 -24.80 22.42 -43.55
C GLY A 149 -25.18 21.01 -43.96
N LEU A 150 -26.48 20.72 -43.93
CA LEU A 150 -27.06 19.60 -44.66
C LEU A 150 -26.82 19.84 -46.15
N ASP A 151 -25.78 19.21 -46.72
CA ASP A 151 -25.78 18.61 -48.06
C ASP A 151 -24.39 18.07 -48.40
N GLY A 152 -24.32 16.77 -48.70
CA GLY A 152 -23.14 16.17 -49.33
C GLY A 152 -22.65 14.88 -48.67
N VAL A 153 -23.11 13.75 -49.22
CA VAL A 153 -22.48 12.44 -49.03
C VAL A 153 -21.03 12.49 -49.53
N ASP A 154 -20.06 12.32 -48.63
CA ASP A 154 -18.77 11.67 -48.89
C ASP A 154 -18.06 11.37 -47.56
N GLY A 155 -17.99 10.08 -47.24
CA GLY A 155 -17.45 9.59 -45.97
C GLY A 155 -15.95 9.78 -45.85
N HIS A 156 -15.51 10.53 -44.84
CA HIS A 156 -14.13 10.51 -44.37
C HIS A 156 -14.07 10.51 -42.83
N GLY A 157 -13.89 9.31 -42.27
CA GLY A 157 -12.89 9.08 -41.23
C GLY A 157 -13.12 9.72 -39.87
N GLY A 158 -14.31 9.60 -39.28
CA GLY A 158 -14.47 9.79 -37.84
C GLY A 158 -13.62 8.76 -37.09
N VAL A 159 -12.39 9.12 -36.73
CA VAL A 159 -11.54 8.30 -35.86
C VAL A 159 -12.24 8.21 -34.51
N ALA A 160 -12.87 7.07 -34.25
CA ALA A 160 -13.43 6.79 -32.93
C ALA A 160 -12.32 7.05 -31.88
N PRO A 161 -12.62 7.77 -30.78
CA PRO A 161 -11.61 8.04 -29.78
C PRO A 161 -11.00 6.73 -29.30
N VAL A 162 -9.71 6.53 -29.58
CA VAL A 162 -8.96 5.40 -29.06
C VAL A 162 -8.87 5.58 -27.55
N VAL A 163 -9.65 4.79 -26.81
CA VAL A 163 -9.52 4.72 -25.35
C VAL A 163 -8.15 4.08 -25.07
N PRO A 164 -7.19 4.79 -24.48
CA PRO A 164 -5.90 4.18 -24.17
C PRO A 164 -6.10 3.02 -23.19
N LEU A 165 -5.41 1.90 -23.44
CA LEU A 165 -5.38 0.77 -22.52
C LEU A 165 -4.78 1.25 -21.18
N PRO A 166 -5.33 0.79 -20.04
CA PRO A 166 -4.78 1.14 -18.72
C PRO A 166 -3.32 0.71 -18.62
N ALA A 167 -2.51 1.51 -17.93
CA ALA A 167 -1.10 1.20 -17.71
C ALA A 167 -0.95 -0.19 -17.04
N PRO A 168 0.03 -1.01 -17.45
CA PRO A 168 0.24 -2.31 -16.84
C PRO A 168 0.59 -2.14 -15.36
N MET A 169 -0.26 -2.66 -14.49
CA MET A 169 -0.03 -2.66 -13.04
C MET A 169 1.04 -3.70 -12.68
N PRO A 170 1.85 -3.45 -11.62
CA PRO A 170 2.73 -4.47 -11.08
C PRO A 170 1.94 -5.73 -10.72
N TRP A 171 2.48 -6.91 -11.01
CA TRP A 171 1.80 -8.19 -10.75
C TRP A 171 1.38 -8.37 -9.28
N HIS A 172 2.11 -7.73 -8.36
CA HIS A 172 1.86 -7.78 -6.91
C HIS A 172 0.83 -6.74 -6.43
N ALA A 173 0.20 -5.96 -7.31
CA ALA A 173 -0.81 -4.98 -6.94
C ALA A 173 -2.01 -5.59 -6.18
N PRO A 174 -2.58 -6.75 -6.58
CA PRO A 174 -3.66 -7.39 -5.82
C PRO A 174 -3.23 -7.83 -4.42
N ILE A 175 -1.98 -8.28 -4.26
CA ILE A 175 -1.41 -8.65 -2.96
C ILE A 175 -1.33 -7.42 -2.06
N SER A 176 -0.85 -6.31 -2.62
CA SER A 176 -0.71 -5.05 -1.88
C SER A 176 -2.07 -4.51 -1.45
N HIS A 177 -3.07 -4.56 -2.33
CA HIS A 177 -4.45 -4.19 -1.99
C HIS A 177 -5.01 -5.04 -0.84
N ALA A 178 -4.77 -6.36 -0.86
CA ALA A 178 -5.25 -7.26 0.20
C ALA A 178 -4.57 -7.01 1.55
N VAL A 179 -3.28 -6.65 1.56
CA VAL A 179 -2.54 -6.27 2.78
C VAL A 179 -3.04 -4.94 3.34
N THR A 180 -3.18 -3.92 2.48
CA THR A 180 -3.67 -2.60 2.89
C THR A 180 -5.13 -2.68 3.36
N GLY A 181 -5.93 -3.57 2.79
CA GLY A 181 -7.30 -3.86 3.25
C GLY A 181 -7.40 -4.78 4.48
N GLY A 182 -6.28 -5.20 5.08
CA GLY A 182 -6.26 -6.05 6.28
C GLY A 182 -6.77 -7.49 6.07
N THR A 183 -6.98 -7.92 4.83
CA THR A 183 -7.48 -9.28 4.51
C THR A 183 -6.34 -10.29 4.39
N LEU A 184 -5.13 -9.82 4.05
CA LEU A 184 -3.91 -10.63 3.94
C LEU A 184 -2.86 -10.20 4.96
N SER A 185 -2.12 -11.15 5.55
CA SER A 185 -1.02 -10.84 6.46
C SER A 185 0.28 -10.50 5.71
N ILE A 186 1.17 -9.76 6.38
CA ILE A 186 2.53 -9.47 5.85
C ILE A 186 3.31 -10.77 5.60
N ASP A 187 3.15 -11.79 6.45
CA ASP A 187 3.77 -13.10 6.25
C ASP A 187 3.31 -13.79 4.98
N ALA A 188 1.98 -13.82 4.75
CA ALA A 188 1.43 -14.43 3.55
C ALA A 188 1.85 -13.65 2.30
N ALA A 189 1.80 -12.31 2.36
CA ALA A 189 2.27 -11.46 1.27
C ALA A 189 3.77 -11.66 0.97
N HIS A 190 4.59 -11.78 2.02
CA HIS A 190 6.01 -12.08 1.86
C HIS A 190 6.22 -13.44 1.21
N ALA A 191 5.53 -14.48 1.70
CA ALA A 191 5.63 -15.83 1.16
C ALA A 191 5.22 -15.89 -0.31
N LEU A 192 4.12 -15.21 -0.69
CA LEU A 192 3.69 -15.10 -2.08
C LEU A 192 4.76 -14.40 -2.94
N ARG A 193 5.29 -13.26 -2.48
CA ARG A 193 6.34 -12.53 -3.19
C ARG A 193 7.60 -13.38 -3.40
N THR A 194 8.08 -14.05 -2.36
CA THR A 194 9.31 -14.85 -2.44
C THR A 194 9.09 -16.18 -3.16
N GLY A 195 7.88 -16.74 -3.08
CA GLY A 195 7.53 -18.01 -3.71
C GLY A 195 7.24 -17.89 -5.22
N LEU A 196 6.66 -16.77 -5.66
CA LEU A 196 6.41 -16.52 -7.09
C LEU A 196 7.61 -15.86 -7.80
N GLY A 197 8.54 -15.24 -7.07
CA GLY A 197 9.72 -14.59 -7.65
C GLY A 197 9.37 -13.33 -8.44
N ASP A 198 10.28 -12.90 -9.32
CA ASP A 198 10.04 -11.79 -10.25
C ASP A 198 9.34 -12.34 -11.50
N ILE A 199 8.02 -12.15 -11.59
CA ILE A 199 7.19 -12.76 -12.64
C ILE A 199 7.44 -12.11 -14.02
N ASP A 200 8.16 -10.99 -14.07
CA ASP A 200 8.42 -10.25 -15.30
C ASP A 200 9.51 -10.88 -16.20
N THR A 201 10.19 -11.94 -15.75
CA THR A 201 11.02 -12.73 -16.68
C THR A 201 10.15 -13.74 -17.41
N VAL A 202 9.89 -13.49 -18.69
CA VAL A 202 9.29 -14.49 -19.60
C VAL A 202 10.06 -15.79 -19.43
N VAL A 203 9.41 -16.81 -18.87
CA VAL A 203 9.96 -18.17 -18.81
C VAL A 203 9.86 -18.74 -20.22
N THR A 204 10.86 -18.45 -21.05
CA THR A 204 11.07 -19.16 -22.30
C THR A 204 11.58 -20.54 -21.92
N GLY A 205 10.66 -21.52 -21.88
CA GLY A 205 11.05 -22.93 -21.75
C GLY A 205 11.92 -23.37 -22.94
N PRO A 206 12.83 -24.35 -22.73
CA PRO A 206 13.68 -24.90 -23.80
C PRO A 206 12.90 -25.67 -24.86
#